data_AF-A0A517YKZ9-F1
#
_entry.id   AF-A0A517YKZ9-F1
#
_cell.length_a   1.000
_cell.length_b   1.000
_cell.length_c   1.000
_cell.angle_alpha   90.00
_cell.angle_beta   90.00
_cell.angle_gamma   90.00
#
_symmetry.space_group_name_H-M   'P 1'
#
loop_
_entity.id
_entity.type
_entity.pdbx_description
1 polymer ?
#
loop_
_entity_poly.entity_id
_entity_poly.type
_entity_poly.pdbx_seq_one_letter_code
_entity_poly.pdbx_strand_id
1 'polypeptide(L)'
;MFSRVDRRTWLKSTAAGSLLAACPAILFAQDPAGDCPDCGGLGFLPLKKRRPYFRVEGQGGANAAESVPHRFCPKCRGDRNEQELVDEETERLKTALENHRKWEKETGFALKRVETRHIMVHAQMPVAECVKIGQGFENLAAHLQELTGSMELTRTRPDTYEQMSLFGPEAYAHFRTVLEKLYSVDERGPSWSVSRGLSAFDHTLIPFFQESAETIKNRPPVHGVCFMGGRKQLHVATNNRAPKWLAEGFAEYCEFAALKKNLWRTVYNQKEGPTPGDWVSQLRKFAVDKNLRPWVEQVERDIRDWDARDYLQIFGMTAFLLQTEPKKFLVYVRNLRTAADPTTALEEAYGKSIANLEPECNRWLIRGGK
;
A
#
# COMPACT_ATOMS: atom_id res chain seq x y z
N MET A 1 21.01 -6.83 -27.38
CA MET A 1 21.84 -5.61 -27.26
C MET A 1 20.94 -4.47 -26.81
N PHE A 2 20.83 -4.22 -25.51
CA PHE A 2 20.09 -3.08 -24.98
C PHE A 2 21.11 -1.98 -24.65
N SER A 3 21.00 -0.83 -25.31
CA SER A 3 21.90 0.30 -25.09
C SER A 3 21.64 0.95 -23.73
N ARG A 4 22.73 1.34 -23.05
CA ARG A 4 22.69 2.13 -21.82
C ARG A 4 22.06 3.50 -22.14
N VAL A 5 20.86 3.75 -21.63
CA VAL A 5 20.26 5.09 -21.64
C VAL A 5 20.93 5.92 -20.54
N ASP A 6 21.48 7.06 -20.93
CA ASP A 6 22.20 8.02 -20.08
C ASP A 6 21.26 8.70 -19.07
N ARG A 7 21.70 8.83 -17.82
CA ARG A 7 20.90 9.23 -16.64
C ARG A 7 20.79 10.75 -16.43
N ARG A 8 21.37 11.60 -17.27
CA ARG A 8 21.63 13.02 -16.92
C ARG A 8 20.63 14.09 -17.39
N THR A 9 19.51 13.74 -18.03
CA THR A 9 18.62 14.76 -18.66
C THR A 9 17.28 15.01 -17.95
N TRP A 10 17.11 14.58 -16.70
CA TRP A 10 15.78 14.51 -16.05
C TRP A 10 15.55 15.55 -14.94
N LEU A 11 15.73 16.85 -15.19
CA LEU A 11 15.46 17.87 -14.14
C LEU A 11 14.86 19.22 -14.58
N LYS A 12 14.33 19.38 -15.81
CA LYS A 12 13.71 20.67 -16.21
C LYS A 12 12.50 20.52 -17.16
N SER A 13 11.33 20.26 -16.60
CA SER A 13 9.99 20.62 -17.11
C SER A 13 8.98 20.06 -16.09
N THR A 14 7.85 20.65 -15.71
CA THR A 14 6.97 21.58 -16.41
C THR A 14 5.98 22.12 -15.37
N ALA A 15 5.75 23.44 -15.36
CA ALA A 15 4.54 24.03 -14.79
C ALA A 15 3.62 24.36 -15.99
N ALA A 16 2.56 23.57 -16.21
CA ALA A 16 1.48 23.92 -17.11
C ALA A 16 0.24 23.07 -16.77
N GLY A 17 -0.90 23.75 -16.62
CA GLY A 17 -2.10 23.21 -15.98
C GLY A 17 -2.84 22.16 -16.79
N SER A 18 -3.37 21.17 -16.06
CA SER A 18 -4.50 20.35 -16.47
C SER A 18 -5.65 20.61 -15.49
N LEU A 19 -6.82 20.91 -16.04
CA LEU A 19 -8.13 20.83 -15.38
C LEU A 19 -8.47 19.35 -15.12
N LEU A 20 -7.60 18.64 -14.42
CA LEU A 20 -8.06 17.54 -13.58
C LEU A 20 -8.97 18.21 -12.56
N ALA A 21 -10.17 17.67 -12.35
CA ALA A 21 -10.85 17.88 -11.09
C ALA A 21 -9.75 17.67 -10.04
N ALA A 22 -9.35 18.75 -9.36
CA ALA A 22 -8.47 18.63 -8.22
C ALA A 22 -9.16 17.53 -7.42
N CYS A 23 -8.52 16.35 -7.32
CA CYS A 23 -8.77 15.45 -6.19
C CYS A 23 -8.82 16.44 -5.06
N PRO A 24 -10.00 16.73 -4.45
CA PRO A 24 -10.14 17.86 -3.58
C PRO A 24 -8.96 17.71 -2.68
N ALA A 25 -8.00 18.64 -2.77
CA ALA A 25 -6.91 18.64 -1.86
C ALA A 25 -7.72 18.77 -0.58
N ILE A 26 -7.88 17.66 0.14
CA ILE A 26 -8.40 17.69 1.49
C ILE A 26 -7.42 18.68 2.05
N LEU A 27 -7.89 19.92 2.21
CA LEU A 27 -7.08 21.06 2.58
C LEU A 27 -6.73 20.69 4.01
N PHE A 28 -5.65 19.91 4.12
CA PHE A 28 -5.09 19.49 5.37
C PHE A 28 -4.63 20.81 5.95
N ALA A 29 -5.43 21.30 6.91
CA ALA A 29 -5.08 22.46 7.69
C ALA A 29 -3.59 22.33 8.04
N GLN A 30 -2.83 23.39 7.77
CA GLN A 30 -1.43 23.47 8.15
C GLN A 30 -1.27 22.93 9.57
N ASP A 31 -0.34 22.00 9.77
CA ASP A 31 -0.16 21.32 11.06
C ASP A 31 -0.07 22.39 12.15
N PRO A 32 -1.09 22.51 13.04
CA PRO A 32 -0.96 23.38 14.19
C PRO A 32 0.26 22.90 14.98
N ALA A 33 1.00 23.82 15.59
CA ALA A 33 2.22 23.51 16.33
C ALA A 33 2.00 22.33 17.31
N GLY A 34 2.48 21.15 16.93
CA GLY A 34 2.31 19.88 17.63
C GLY A 34 1.17 19.01 17.10
N ASP A 35 1.51 17.85 16.54
CA ASP A 35 0.54 16.79 16.21
C ASP A 35 -0.29 16.44 17.45
N CYS A 36 -1.61 16.32 17.28
CA CYS A 36 -2.47 15.80 18.34
C CYS A 36 -1.97 14.42 18.81
N PRO A 37 -1.74 14.19 20.12
CA PRO A 37 -1.19 12.94 20.62
C PRO A 37 -2.11 11.72 20.39
N ASP A 38 -3.41 11.96 20.12
CA ASP A 38 -4.39 10.90 19.91
C ASP A 38 -4.48 10.51 18.43
N CYS A 39 -4.62 11.49 17.53
CA CYS A 39 -4.86 11.23 16.10
C CYS A 39 -3.68 11.55 15.19
N GLY A 40 -2.56 12.04 15.72
CA GLY A 40 -1.39 12.41 14.92
C GLY A 40 -1.67 13.53 13.92
N GLY A 41 -2.50 14.50 14.29
CA GLY A 41 -2.92 15.60 13.41
C GLY A 41 -4.01 15.25 12.38
N LEU A 42 -4.39 13.98 12.24
CA LEU A 42 -5.34 13.54 11.21
C LEU A 42 -6.79 14.02 11.45
N GLY A 43 -7.14 14.34 12.69
CA GLY A 43 -8.52 14.66 13.08
C GLY A 43 -9.45 13.44 13.19
N PHE A 44 -8.95 12.22 12.94
CA PHE A 44 -9.72 10.98 12.96
C PHE A 44 -9.06 9.91 13.81
N LEU A 45 -9.87 9.06 14.44
CA LEU A 45 -9.44 7.89 15.20
C LEU A 45 -10.06 6.61 14.65
N PRO A 46 -9.39 5.46 14.74
CA PRO A 46 -10.01 4.18 14.40
C PRO A 46 -11.25 3.88 15.26
N LEU A 47 -12.15 3.06 14.72
CA LEU A 47 -13.27 2.50 15.48
C LEU A 47 -12.77 1.46 16.49
N LYS A 48 -13.14 1.60 17.77
CA LYS A 48 -12.69 0.69 18.86
C LYS A 48 -13.16 -0.76 18.72
N LYS A 49 -14.29 -0.98 18.05
CA LYS A 49 -14.93 -2.29 17.86
C LYS A 49 -15.39 -2.44 16.42
N ARG A 50 -14.42 -2.41 15.50
CA ARG A 50 -14.69 -2.52 14.07
C ARG A 50 -15.21 -3.92 13.74
N ARG A 51 -16.35 -3.99 13.06
CA ARG A 51 -16.79 -5.22 12.37
C ARG A 51 -16.16 -5.23 10.98
N PRO A 52 -15.62 -6.35 10.46
CA PRO A 52 -15.16 -6.42 9.08
C PRO A 52 -16.26 -5.94 8.12
N TYR A 53 -15.92 -5.10 7.14
CA TYR A 53 -16.87 -4.63 6.12
C TYR A 53 -16.24 -4.77 4.74
N PHE A 54 -16.84 -5.62 3.92
CA PHE A 54 -16.58 -5.59 2.50
C PHE A 54 -17.88 -5.92 1.76
N ARG A 55 -17.95 -5.48 0.52
CA ARG A 55 -19.08 -5.72 -0.36
C ARG A 55 -18.57 -6.24 -1.69
N VAL A 56 -19.16 -7.33 -2.16
CA VAL A 56 -19.04 -7.73 -3.56
C VAL A 56 -20.32 -7.31 -4.27
N GLU A 57 -20.20 -6.76 -5.47
CA GLU A 57 -21.35 -6.41 -6.29
C GLU A 57 -22.35 -7.55 -6.43
N GLY A 58 -23.65 -7.22 -6.38
CA GLY A 58 -24.74 -8.19 -6.35
C GLY A 58 -25.06 -8.74 -4.95
N GLN A 59 -24.21 -8.51 -3.94
CA GLN A 59 -24.49 -8.88 -2.54
C GLN A 59 -25.01 -7.67 -1.76
N GLY A 60 -26.33 -7.61 -1.53
CA GLY A 60 -26.97 -6.65 -0.63
C GLY A 60 -26.83 -5.15 -0.97
N GLY A 61 -27.56 -4.31 -0.23
CA GLY A 61 -27.38 -2.87 -0.22
C GLY A 61 -26.17 -2.48 0.65
N ALA A 62 -25.45 -1.42 0.28
CA ALA A 62 -24.40 -0.87 1.12
C ALA A 62 -25.03 -0.10 2.29
N ASN A 63 -24.53 -0.33 3.51
CA ASN A 63 -24.85 0.47 4.67
C ASN A 63 -23.72 1.48 4.91
N ALA A 64 -24.00 2.77 4.67
CA ALA A 64 -23.01 3.83 4.82
C ALA A 64 -22.41 3.88 6.23
N ALA A 65 -23.22 3.67 7.27
CA ALA A 65 -22.72 3.69 8.65
C ALA A 65 -21.74 2.54 8.93
N GLU A 66 -21.92 1.39 8.27
CA GLU A 66 -20.98 0.27 8.39
C GLU A 66 -19.70 0.48 7.59
N SER A 67 -19.71 1.27 6.51
CA SER A 67 -18.54 1.50 5.65
C SER A 67 -17.62 2.63 6.13
N VAL A 68 -18.07 3.48 7.05
CA VAL A 68 -17.21 4.48 7.72
C VAL A 68 -16.10 3.78 8.53
N PRO A 69 -14.80 4.04 8.29
CA PRO A 69 -13.70 3.34 8.99
C PRO A 69 -13.22 4.01 10.28
N HIS A 70 -13.68 5.22 10.56
CA HIS A 70 -13.14 6.05 11.63
C HIS A 70 -14.23 6.88 12.31
N ARG A 71 -13.84 7.57 13.37
CA ARG A 71 -14.64 8.56 14.08
C ARG A 71 -13.86 9.85 14.22
N PHE A 72 -14.53 10.95 14.52
CA PHE A 72 -13.85 12.20 14.79
C PHE A 72 -12.96 12.08 16.04
N CYS A 73 -11.79 12.73 16.01
CA CYS A 73 -10.96 12.87 17.18
C CYS A 73 -11.61 13.88 18.14
N PRO A 74 -11.98 13.49 19.37
CA PRO A 74 -12.69 14.39 20.29
C PRO A 74 -11.85 15.60 20.71
N LYS A 75 -10.52 15.55 20.58
CA LYS A 75 -9.64 16.69 20.87
C LYS A 75 -9.54 17.69 19.70
N CYS A 76 -9.57 17.21 18.46
CA CYS A 76 -9.38 18.05 17.27
C CYS A 76 -10.68 18.48 16.60
N ARG A 77 -11.75 17.71 16.80
CA ARG A 77 -13.03 17.77 16.09
C ARG A 77 -14.19 17.42 17.03
N GLY A 78 -14.08 17.78 18.32
CA GLY A 78 -15.09 17.44 19.34
C GLY A 78 -16.44 18.12 19.14
N ASP A 79 -16.49 19.12 18.27
CA ASP A 79 -17.68 19.87 17.82
C ASP A 79 -18.45 19.18 16.68
N ARG A 80 -17.86 18.17 16.03
CA ARG A 80 -18.42 17.50 14.84
C ARG A 80 -19.28 16.29 15.22
N ASN A 81 -20.31 16.02 14.41
CA ASN A 81 -21.22 14.90 14.62
C ASN A 81 -20.83 13.70 13.73
N GLU A 82 -20.74 12.50 14.30
CA GLU A 82 -20.47 11.25 13.57
C GLU A 82 -21.45 10.99 12.41
N GLN A 83 -22.69 11.52 12.48
CA GLN A 83 -23.65 11.45 11.37
C GLN A 83 -23.10 12.10 10.09
N GLU A 84 -22.26 13.13 10.20
CA GLU A 84 -21.65 13.78 9.04
C GLU A 84 -20.77 12.80 8.25
N LEU A 85 -20.06 11.88 8.93
CA LEU A 85 -19.25 10.86 8.26
C LEU A 85 -20.14 9.85 7.51
N VAL A 86 -21.30 9.53 8.07
CA VAL A 86 -22.30 8.65 7.44
C VAL A 86 -22.91 9.32 6.22
N ASP A 87 -23.18 10.62 6.30
CA ASP A 87 -23.74 11.40 5.19
C ASP A 87 -22.72 11.53 4.05
N GLU A 88 -21.46 11.87 4.36
CA GLU A 88 -20.34 11.89 3.39
C GLU A 88 -20.19 10.54 2.68
N GLU A 89 -20.23 9.45 3.44
CA GLU A 89 -20.10 8.10 2.91
C GLU A 89 -21.33 7.66 2.10
N THR A 90 -22.52 8.14 2.46
CA THR A 90 -23.75 7.95 1.67
C THR A 90 -23.63 8.61 0.30
N GLU A 91 -23.12 9.84 0.23
CA GLU A 91 -22.89 10.52 -1.05
C GLU A 91 -21.83 9.81 -1.90
N ARG A 92 -20.73 9.35 -1.28
CA ARG A 92 -19.71 8.55 -1.97
C ARG A 92 -20.30 7.26 -2.56
N LEU A 93 -21.15 6.57 -1.81
CA LEU A 93 -21.77 5.32 -2.26
C LEU A 93 -22.70 5.50 -3.47
N LYS A 94 -23.33 6.68 -3.63
CA LYS A 94 -24.15 7.01 -4.81
C LYS A 94 -23.32 7.03 -6.08
N THR A 95 -22.14 7.66 -6.05
CA THR A 95 -21.26 7.79 -7.22
C THR A 95 -20.37 6.57 -7.45
N ALA A 96 -20.14 5.75 -6.42
CA ALA A 96 -19.29 4.56 -6.49
C ALA A 96 -19.72 3.56 -7.58
N LEU A 97 -21.03 3.42 -7.84
CA LEU A 97 -21.52 2.53 -8.90
C LEU A 97 -21.30 3.12 -10.29
N GLU A 98 -21.43 4.43 -10.43
CA GLU A 98 -21.21 5.15 -11.68
C GLU A 98 -19.73 5.09 -12.08
N ASN A 99 -18.82 5.29 -11.11
CA ASN A 99 -17.38 5.15 -11.32
C ASN A 99 -17.00 3.71 -11.72
N HIS A 100 -17.65 2.70 -11.12
CA HIS A 100 -17.45 1.32 -11.54
C HIS A 100 -17.90 1.06 -12.98
N ARG A 101 -19.10 1.52 -13.34
CA ARG A 101 -19.65 1.39 -14.70
C ARG A 101 -18.82 2.14 -15.74
N LYS A 102 -18.15 3.23 -15.37
CA LYS A 102 -17.18 3.91 -16.22
C LYS A 102 -16.08 2.94 -16.63
N TRP A 103 -15.51 2.17 -15.70
CA TRP A 103 -14.47 1.20 -16.05
C TRP A 103 -14.98 0.08 -16.95
N GLU A 104 -16.17 -0.45 -16.73
CA GLU A 104 -16.77 -1.43 -17.65
C GLU A 104 -16.95 -0.86 -19.05
N LYS A 105 -17.37 0.41 -19.15
CA LYS A 105 -17.51 1.11 -20.44
C LYS A 105 -16.17 1.33 -21.15
N GLU A 106 -15.15 1.83 -20.45
CA GLU A 106 -13.85 2.15 -21.04
C GLU A 106 -13.07 0.88 -21.46
N THR A 107 -13.26 -0.22 -20.73
CA THR A 107 -12.52 -1.47 -20.96
C THR A 107 -13.31 -2.52 -21.76
N GLY A 108 -14.63 -2.39 -21.83
CA GLY A 108 -15.51 -3.45 -22.36
C GLY A 108 -15.51 -4.73 -21.53
N PHE A 109 -14.93 -4.71 -20.33
CA PHE A 109 -14.88 -5.88 -19.45
C PHE A 109 -16.15 -6.00 -18.62
N ALA A 110 -16.59 -7.24 -18.39
CA ALA A 110 -17.53 -7.55 -17.32
C ALA A 110 -16.75 -7.62 -15.99
N LEU A 111 -16.85 -6.57 -15.19
CA LEU A 111 -16.09 -6.43 -13.95
C LEU A 111 -16.98 -6.79 -12.75
N LYS A 112 -16.35 -7.27 -11.69
CA LYS A 112 -16.96 -7.35 -10.37
C LYS A 112 -16.37 -6.26 -9.50
N ARG A 113 -17.21 -5.47 -8.84
CA ARG A 113 -16.76 -4.53 -7.81
C ARG A 113 -16.59 -5.24 -6.46
N VAL A 114 -15.43 -5.08 -5.84
CA VAL A 114 -15.19 -5.36 -4.42
C VAL A 114 -14.90 -4.05 -3.73
N GLU A 115 -15.68 -3.69 -2.73
CA GLU A 115 -15.51 -2.47 -1.96
C GLU A 115 -15.22 -2.84 -0.51
N THR A 116 -14.16 -2.25 0.05
CA THR A 116 -13.85 -2.30 1.49
C THR A 116 -14.00 -0.88 2.05
N ARG A 117 -13.65 -0.64 3.32
CA ARG A 117 -13.67 0.75 3.83
C ARG A 117 -12.59 1.64 3.24
N HIS A 118 -11.59 1.03 2.59
CA HIS A 118 -10.33 1.68 2.26
C HIS A 118 -9.96 1.62 0.79
N ILE A 119 -10.50 0.65 0.04
CA ILE A 119 -10.15 0.42 -1.37
C ILE A 119 -11.36 -0.04 -2.16
N MET A 120 -11.35 0.27 -3.46
CA MET A 120 -12.20 -0.34 -4.47
C MET A 120 -11.34 -1.25 -5.37
N VAL A 121 -11.79 -2.49 -5.58
CA VAL A 121 -11.16 -3.42 -6.53
C VAL A 121 -12.15 -3.74 -7.64
N HIS A 122 -11.72 -3.53 -8.87
CA HIS A 122 -12.43 -3.94 -10.09
C HIS A 122 -11.79 -5.23 -10.58
N ALA A 123 -12.56 -6.31 -10.70
CA ALA A 123 -11.98 -7.63 -10.89
C ALA A 123 -12.69 -8.48 -11.95
N GLN A 124 -11.92 -9.15 -12.82
CA GLN A 124 -12.42 -10.13 -13.80
C GLN A 124 -12.43 -11.58 -13.26
N MET A 125 -12.47 -11.76 -11.95
CA MET A 125 -12.31 -13.07 -11.29
C MET A 125 -13.63 -13.64 -10.74
N PRO A 126 -13.69 -14.92 -10.35
CA PRO A 126 -14.88 -15.50 -9.70
C PRO A 126 -15.26 -14.78 -8.40
N VAL A 127 -16.56 -14.78 -8.03
CA VAL A 127 -17.07 -14.15 -6.80
C VAL A 127 -16.35 -14.67 -5.55
N ALA A 128 -16.01 -15.96 -5.52
CA ALA A 128 -15.30 -16.57 -4.39
C ALA A 128 -13.92 -15.91 -4.14
N GLU A 129 -13.20 -15.53 -5.20
CA GLU A 129 -11.93 -14.80 -5.07
C GLU A 129 -12.16 -13.33 -4.67
N CYS A 130 -13.21 -12.69 -5.19
CA CYS A 130 -13.63 -11.35 -4.76
C CYS A 130 -13.91 -11.26 -3.25
N VAL A 131 -14.58 -12.28 -2.68
CA VAL A 131 -14.84 -12.36 -1.22
C VAL A 131 -13.53 -12.47 -0.44
N LYS A 132 -12.59 -13.33 -0.90
CA LYS A 132 -11.27 -13.46 -0.26
C LYS A 132 -10.48 -12.15 -0.29
N ILE A 133 -10.54 -11.41 -1.40
CA ILE A 133 -9.93 -10.08 -1.53
C ILE A 133 -10.49 -9.13 -0.46
N GLY A 134 -11.81 -8.97 -0.39
CA GLY A 134 -12.47 -8.06 0.54
C GLY A 134 -12.13 -8.39 1.99
N GLN A 135 -12.23 -9.67 2.36
CA GLN A 135 -11.90 -10.13 3.71
C GLN A 135 -10.42 -9.94 4.05
N GLY A 136 -9.50 -10.29 3.13
CA GLY A 136 -8.06 -10.19 3.37
C GLY A 136 -7.62 -8.74 3.59
N PHE A 137 -8.14 -7.81 2.79
CA PHE A 137 -7.78 -6.40 2.93
C PHE A 137 -8.40 -5.75 4.18
N GLU A 138 -9.63 -6.12 4.54
CA GLU A 138 -10.22 -5.65 5.80
C GLU A 138 -9.44 -6.15 7.03
N ASN A 139 -8.96 -7.40 7.01
CA ASN A 139 -8.10 -7.95 8.05
C ASN A 139 -6.78 -7.17 8.15
N LEU A 140 -6.17 -6.82 7.01
CA LEU A 140 -4.99 -5.96 6.97
C LEU A 140 -5.24 -4.61 7.64
N ALA A 141 -6.29 -3.91 7.21
CA ALA A 141 -6.59 -2.58 7.72
C ALA A 141 -6.91 -2.62 9.23
N ALA A 142 -7.63 -3.64 9.69
CA ALA A 142 -7.89 -3.85 11.12
C ALA A 142 -6.59 -4.08 11.90
N HIS A 143 -5.70 -4.94 11.39
CA HIS A 143 -4.38 -5.20 11.99
C HIS A 143 -3.55 -3.92 12.14
N LEU A 144 -3.44 -3.11 11.08
CA LEU A 144 -2.67 -1.86 11.13
C LEU A 144 -3.27 -0.85 12.13
N GLN A 145 -4.60 -0.74 12.18
CA GLN A 145 -5.30 0.15 13.11
C GLN A 145 -5.15 -0.31 14.56
N GLU A 146 -5.24 -1.61 14.83
CA GLU A 146 -5.05 -2.18 16.17
C GLU A 146 -3.61 -2.00 16.64
N LEU A 147 -2.64 -2.31 15.78
CA LEU A 147 -1.22 -2.22 16.11
C LEU A 147 -0.78 -0.79 16.40
N THR A 148 -1.29 0.18 15.66
CA THR A 148 -0.84 1.57 15.76
C THR A 148 -1.75 2.47 16.58
N GLY A 149 -3.01 2.06 16.81
CA GLY A 149 -4.04 2.93 17.37
C GLY A 149 -4.40 4.13 16.49
N SER A 150 -4.00 4.13 15.22
CA SER A 150 -4.07 5.28 14.32
C SER A 150 -4.68 4.93 12.96
N MET A 151 -5.21 5.95 12.28
CA MET A 151 -5.67 5.86 10.89
C MET A 151 -4.56 6.10 9.87
N GLU A 152 -3.35 6.47 10.32
CA GLU A 152 -2.27 6.99 9.47
C GLU A 152 -1.82 6.04 8.36
N LEU A 153 -1.83 4.73 8.62
CA LEU A 153 -1.49 3.68 7.65
C LEU A 153 -2.74 3.05 7.00
N THR A 154 -3.91 3.66 7.17
CA THR A 154 -5.19 3.21 6.58
C THR A 154 -6.02 4.40 6.09
N ARG A 155 -5.38 5.38 5.45
CA ARG A 155 -6.00 6.66 5.05
C ARG A 155 -6.74 6.61 3.74
N THR A 156 -6.46 5.62 2.89
CA THR A 156 -7.17 5.52 1.61
C THR A 156 -8.65 5.24 1.82
N ARG A 157 -9.41 5.59 0.79
CA ARG A 157 -10.85 5.39 0.63
C ARG A 157 -11.11 4.80 -0.75
N PRO A 158 -12.25 4.12 -0.98
CA PRO A 158 -12.54 3.49 -2.26
C PRO A 158 -12.52 4.43 -3.48
N ASP A 159 -12.78 5.72 -3.28
CA ASP A 159 -12.74 6.79 -4.28
C ASP A 159 -11.37 7.46 -4.46
N THR A 160 -10.42 7.17 -3.56
CA THR A 160 -9.03 7.67 -3.64
C THR A 160 -8.02 6.56 -3.94
N TYR A 161 -8.47 5.30 -3.86
CA TYR A 161 -7.67 4.15 -4.20
C TYR A 161 -8.53 3.05 -4.83
N GLU A 162 -8.43 3.00 -6.15
CA GLU A 162 -8.98 1.96 -7.01
C GLU A 162 -7.87 1.02 -7.47
N GLN A 163 -8.18 -0.27 -7.62
CA GLN A 163 -7.24 -1.28 -8.11
C GLN A 163 -7.93 -2.18 -9.14
N MET A 164 -7.19 -2.56 -10.18
CA MET A 164 -7.71 -3.44 -11.24
C MET A 164 -7.06 -4.82 -11.20
N SER A 165 -7.87 -5.87 -11.15
CA SER A 165 -7.43 -7.27 -11.14
C SER A 165 -7.91 -7.97 -12.41
N LEU A 166 -7.00 -8.17 -13.36
CA LEU A 166 -7.31 -8.54 -14.73
C LEU A 166 -7.09 -10.04 -14.96
N PHE A 167 -7.92 -10.68 -15.78
CA PHE A 167 -7.78 -12.11 -16.07
C PHE A 167 -7.10 -12.32 -17.43
N GLY A 168 -5.86 -12.77 -17.39
CA GLY A 168 -5.02 -13.10 -18.53
C GLY A 168 -4.17 -11.93 -19.05
N PRO A 169 -3.13 -12.25 -19.83
CA PRO A 169 -2.22 -11.25 -20.40
C PRO A 169 -2.90 -10.33 -21.42
N GLU A 170 -3.94 -10.81 -22.11
CA GLU A 170 -4.70 -10.02 -23.09
C GLU A 170 -5.48 -8.89 -22.41
N ALA A 171 -6.18 -9.19 -21.31
CA ALA A 171 -6.90 -8.17 -20.55
C ALA A 171 -5.95 -7.13 -19.95
N TYR A 172 -4.78 -7.57 -19.48
CA TYR A 172 -3.71 -6.68 -19.01
C TYR A 172 -3.19 -5.76 -20.11
N ALA A 173 -2.89 -6.31 -21.29
CA ALA A 173 -2.45 -5.51 -22.43
C ALA A 173 -3.54 -4.51 -22.86
N HIS A 174 -4.80 -4.94 -22.92
CA HIS A 174 -5.94 -4.09 -23.28
C HIS A 174 -6.13 -2.95 -22.29
N PHE A 175 -6.14 -3.23 -20.97
CA PHE A 175 -6.27 -2.21 -19.94
C PHE A 175 -5.15 -1.18 -20.01
N ARG A 176 -3.92 -1.60 -20.34
CA ARG A 176 -2.82 -0.67 -20.57
C ARG A 176 -3.09 0.27 -21.74
N THR A 177 -3.65 -0.21 -22.84
CA THR A 177 -4.06 0.65 -23.96
C THR A 177 -5.18 1.61 -23.57
N VAL A 178 -6.10 1.21 -22.69
CA VAL A 178 -7.12 2.12 -22.12
C VAL A 178 -6.45 3.23 -21.31
N LEU A 179 -5.53 2.89 -20.39
CA LEU A 179 -4.77 3.89 -19.64
C LEU A 179 -3.92 4.79 -20.56
N GLU A 180 -3.40 4.25 -21.67
CA GLU A 180 -2.64 5.05 -22.65
C GLU A 180 -3.49 6.13 -23.34
N LYS A 181 -4.80 5.91 -23.47
CA LYS A 181 -5.76 6.88 -24.01
C LYS A 181 -6.24 7.87 -22.95
N LEU A 182 -6.44 7.41 -21.72
CA LEU A 182 -7.01 8.23 -20.64
C LEU A 182 -5.99 9.15 -19.96
N TYR A 183 -4.71 8.76 -19.95
CA TYR A 183 -3.67 9.45 -19.19
C TYR A 183 -2.48 9.83 -20.07
N SER A 184 -1.94 11.02 -19.82
CA SER A 184 -0.71 11.53 -20.40
C SER A 184 0.52 10.70 -19.97
N VAL A 185 1.65 10.91 -20.65
CA VAL A 185 2.92 10.25 -20.29
C VAL A 185 3.32 10.56 -18.85
N ASP A 186 3.15 11.81 -18.41
CA ASP A 186 3.53 12.27 -17.08
C ASP A 186 2.65 11.64 -15.99
N GLU A 187 1.34 11.55 -16.23
CA GLU A 187 0.38 10.93 -15.29
C GLU A 187 0.61 9.42 -15.13
N ARG A 188 1.06 8.74 -16.19
CA ARG A 188 1.39 7.30 -16.14
C ARG A 188 2.70 7.01 -15.42
N GLY A 189 3.55 8.02 -15.26
CA GLY A 189 4.82 7.94 -14.56
C GLY A 189 5.98 7.34 -15.38
N PRO A 190 7.22 7.53 -14.90
CA PRO A 190 8.44 7.23 -15.66
C PRO A 190 8.66 5.73 -15.95
N SER A 191 8.00 4.85 -15.18
CA SER A 191 8.11 3.40 -15.35
C SER A 191 7.04 2.82 -16.29
N TRP A 192 6.20 3.64 -16.92
CA TRP A 192 5.15 3.15 -17.81
C TRP A 192 5.69 2.28 -18.96
N SER A 193 6.84 2.64 -19.54
CA SER A 193 7.41 1.91 -20.68
C SER A 193 7.73 0.45 -20.37
N VAL A 194 8.19 0.14 -19.16
CA VAL A 194 8.54 -1.23 -18.76
C VAL A 194 7.31 -2.07 -18.38
N SER A 195 6.14 -1.44 -18.15
CA SER A 195 4.91 -2.12 -17.74
C SER A 195 4.44 -3.20 -18.74
N ARG A 196 4.87 -3.13 -20.02
CA ARG A 196 4.61 -4.13 -21.07
C ARG A 196 5.11 -5.53 -20.72
N GLY A 197 6.24 -5.61 -20.02
CA GLY A 197 6.88 -6.87 -19.66
C GLY A 197 6.52 -7.38 -18.26
N LEU A 198 5.61 -6.71 -17.55
CA LEU A 198 5.29 -7.01 -16.16
C LEU A 198 3.96 -7.73 -16.03
N SER A 199 3.79 -8.46 -14.92
CA SER A 199 2.51 -9.04 -14.51
C SER A 199 1.73 -8.18 -13.52
N ALA A 200 2.33 -7.08 -13.09
CA ALA A 200 1.76 -6.08 -12.21
C ALA A 200 2.41 -4.74 -12.47
N PHE A 201 1.63 -3.67 -12.32
CA PHE A 201 2.12 -2.31 -12.41
C PHE A 201 1.47 -1.44 -11.34
N ASP A 202 2.33 -0.83 -10.52
CA ASP A 202 1.94 0.05 -9.43
C ASP A 202 1.70 1.48 -9.98
N HIS A 203 0.63 1.61 -10.76
CA HIS A 203 0.22 2.91 -11.31
C HIS A 203 -0.23 3.83 -10.17
N THR A 204 0.23 5.09 -10.17
CA THR A 204 -0.08 6.06 -9.10
C THR A 204 -1.57 6.20 -8.82
N LEU A 205 -2.41 6.14 -9.87
CA LEU A 205 -3.86 6.30 -9.78
C LEU A 205 -4.64 4.98 -9.61
N ILE A 206 -4.26 3.93 -10.35
CA ILE A 206 -5.00 2.68 -10.42
C ILE A 206 -4.04 1.52 -10.64
N PRO A 207 -3.36 1.01 -9.59
CA PRO A 207 -2.50 -0.14 -9.76
C PRO A 207 -3.28 -1.33 -10.32
N PHE A 208 -2.61 -2.12 -11.16
CA PHE A 208 -3.25 -3.23 -11.84
C PHE A 208 -2.31 -4.40 -12.04
N PHE A 209 -2.87 -5.60 -12.07
CA PHE A 209 -2.12 -6.83 -12.21
C PHE A 209 -2.94 -7.88 -12.96
N GLN A 210 -2.22 -8.80 -13.59
CA GLN A 210 -2.82 -9.93 -14.29
C GLN A 210 -2.82 -11.18 -13.42
N GLU A 211 -3.88 -11.94 -13.56
CA GLU A 211 -4.10 -13.24 -12.95
C GLU A 211 -4.50 -14.25 -14.02
N SER A 212 -4.24 -15.52 -13.78
CA SER A 212 -4.65 -16.66 -14.58
C SER A 212 -5.12 -17.78 -13.66
N ALA A 213 -5.70 -18.85 -14.20
CA ALA A 213 -6.06 -20.01 -13.38
C ALA A 213 -4.85 -20.55 -12.57
N GLU A 214 -3.66 -20.55 -13.18
CA GLU A 214 -2.43 -21.04 -12.55
C GLU A 214 -1.89 -20.06 -11.49
N THR A 215 -1.91 -18.74 -11.77
CA THR A 215 -1.46 -17.79 -10.76
C THR A 215 -2.44 -17.72 -9.59
N ILE A 216 -3.76 -17.83 -9.80
CA ILE A 216 -4.73 -17.90 -8.70
C ILE A 216 -4.44 -19.09 -7.77
N LYS A 217 -4.03 -20.23 -8.33
CA LYS A 217 -3.68 -21.41 -7.55
C LYS A 217 -2.40 -21.21 -6.73
N ASN A 218 -1.37 -20.62 -7.35
CA ASN A 218 -0.04 -20.51 -6.73
C ASN A 218 0.17 -19.22 -5.92
N ARG A 219 -0.58 -18.17 -6.23
CA ARG A 219 -0.49 -16.82 -5.70
C ARG A 219 -1.89 -16.16 -5.81
N PRO A 220 -2.83 -16.52 -4.92
CA PRO A 220 -4.20 -16.01 -4.99
C PRO A 220 -4.26 -14.47 -5.03
N PRO A 221 -5.23 -13.86 -5.74
CA PRO A 221 -5.26 -12.41 -5.97
C PRO A 221 -5.29 -11.55 -4.70
N VAL A 222 -5.82 -12.08 -3.60
CA VAL A 222 -5.81 -11.44 -2.28
C VAL A 222 -4.40 -11.05 -1.82
N HIS A 223 -3.38 -11.83 -2.19
CA HIS A 223 -1.98 -11.52 -1.91
C HIS A 223 -1.54 -10.22 -2.60
N GLY A 224 -1.88 -10.07 -3.89
CA GLY A 224 -1.56 -8.86 -4.65
C GLY A 224 -2.31 -7.64 -4.15
N VAL A 225 -3.57 -7.80 -3.72
CA VAL A 225 -4.34 -6.70 -3.11
C VAL A 225 -3.77 -6.27 -1.77
N CYS A 226 -3.43 -7.20 -0.87
CA CYS A 226 -2.84 -6.85 0.42
C CYS A 226 -1.46 -6.19 0.25
N PHE A 227 -0.65 -6.72 -0.67
CA PHE A 227 0.68 -6.19 -0.96
C PHE A 227 0.62 -4.78 -1.57
N MET A 228 -0.06 -4.60 -2.70
CA MET A 228 -0.14 -3.29 -3.37
C MET A 228 -0.90 -2.29 -2.52
N GLY A 229 -1.93 -2.74 -1.82
CA GLY A 229 -2.68 -1.84 -0.97
C GLY A 229 -1.91 -1.42 0.27
N GLY A 230 -1.15 -2.31 0.90
CA GLY A 230 -0.20 -1.95 1.95
C GLY A 230 0.79 -0.88 1.46
N ARG A 231 1.40 -1.09 0.29
CA ARG A 231 2.28 -0.09 -0.30
C ARG A 231 1.58 1.26 -0.53
N LYS A 232 0.41 1.25 -1.14
CA LYS A 232 -0.35 2.47 -1.43
C LYS A 232 -0.69 3.23 -0.15
N GLN A 233 -1.07 2.54 0.93
CA GLN A 233 -1.29 3.17 2.23
C GLN A 233 -0.04 3.92 2.71
N LEU A 234 1.14 3.29 2.66
CA LEU A 234 2.39 3.93 3.06
C LEU A 234 2.76 5.10 2.14
N HIS A 235 2.58 4.96 0.83
CA HIS A 235 2.79 6.05 -0.12
C HIS A 235 1.87 7.24 0.19
N VAL A 236 0.58 7.03 0.45
CA VAL A 236 -0.32 8.12 0.87
C VAL A 236 0.15 8.71 2.21
N ALA A 237 0.54 7.89 3.18
CA ALA A 237 0.96 8.33 4.50
C ALA A 237 2.25 9.17 4.46
N THR A 238 3.16 8.88 3.54
CA THR A 238 4.46 9.55 3.37
C THR A 238 4.47 10.59 2.24
N ASN A 239 3.33 10.86 1.59
CA ASN A 239 3.26 11.70 0.39
C ASN A 239 4.22 11.24 -0.74
N ASN A 240 4.25 9.92 -0.99
CA ASN A 240 5.11 9.21 -1.94
C ASN A 240 6.62 9.38 -1.66
N ARG A 241 7.02 9.66 -0.42
CA ARG A 241 8.44 9.84 -0.03
C ARG A 241 9.06 8.64 0.66
N ALA A 242 8.31 7.55 0.86
CA ALA A 242 8.87 6.32 1.39
C ALA A 242 10.03 5.82 0.49
N PRO A 243 11.22 5.51 1.07
CA PRO A 243 12.29 4.89 0.30
C PRO A 243 11.88 3.49 -0.16
N LYS A 244 12.49 3.00 -1.25
CA LYS A 244 12.14 1.72 -1.88
C LYS A 244 12.15 0.54 -0.90
N TRP A 245 13.16 0.45 -0.03
CA TRP A 245 13.29 -0.62 0.96
C TRP A 245 12.10 -0.65 1.93
N LEU A 246 11.63 0.53 2.37
CA LEU A 246 10.50 0.65 3.28
C LEU A 246 9.18 0.38 2.55
N ALA A 247 9.02 0.93 1.35
CA ALA A 247 7.82 0.72 0.53
C ALA A 247 7.61 -0.77 0.20
N GLU A 248 8.68 -1.48 -0.15
CA GLU A 248 8.63 -2.92 -0.37
C GLU A 248 8.44 -3.69 0.94
N GLY A 249 9.28 -3.44 1.95
CA GLY A 249 9.25 -4.20 3.20
C GLY A 249 7.92 -4.03 3.95
N PHE A 250 7.28 -2.86 3.83
CA PHE A 250 5.95 -2.62 4.36
C PHE A 250 4.86 -3.35 3.56
N ALA A 251 4.98 -3.43 2.24
CA ALA A 251 4.05 -4.20 1.41
C ALA A 251 4.11 -5.70 1.75
N GLU A 252 5.32 -6.25 1.90
CA GLU A 252 5.56 -7.62 2.33
C GLU A 252 5.02 -7.85 3.75
N TYR A 253 5.28 -6.91 4.66
CA TYR A 253 4.71 -6.97 6.01
C TYR A 253 3.18 -7.02 5.99
N CYS A 254 2.53 -6.18 5.18
CA CYS A 254 1.09 -6.10 5.09
C CYS A 254 0.48 -7.42 4.58
N GLU A 255 1.05 -7.97 3.51
CA GLU A 255 0.64 -9.28 2.99
C GLU A 255 0.80 -10.38 4.05
N PHE A 256 1.94 -10.43 4.74
CA PHE A 256 2.20 -11.39 5.80
C PHE A 256 1.24 -11.22 6.98
N ALA A 257 1.00 -9.99 7.43
CA ALA A 257 0.14 -9.72 8.56
C ALA A 257 -1.30 -10.23 8.31
N ALA A 258 -1.80 -10.01 7.10
CA ALA A 258 -3.15 -10.39 6.69
C ALA A 258 -3.30 -11.89 6.39
N LEU A 259 -2.30 -12.49 5.73
CA LEU A 259 -2.43 -13.82 5.10
C LEU A 259 -1.47 -14.87 5.68
N LYS A 260 -0.57 -14.46 6.58
CA LYS A 260 0.49 -15.27 7.20
C LYS A 260 1.44 -15.91 6.20
N LYS A 261 1.51 -15.37 4.97
CA LYS A 261 2.30 -15.85 3.85
C LYS A 261 2.66 -14.69 2.93
N ASN A 262 3.83 -14.74 2.33
CA ASN A 262 4.26 -13.85 1.27
C ASN A 262 4.41 -14.60 -0.04
N LEU A 263 3.63 -14.21 -1.02
CA LEU A 263 3.61 -14.74 -2.39
C LEU A 263 3.75 -13.62 -3.42
N TRP A 264 3.65 -12.35 -3.00
CA TRP A 264 3.82 -11.17 -3.84
C TRP A 264 5.10 -10.40 -3.49
N ARG A 265 5.69 -9.77 -4.52
CA ARG A 265 6.92 -8.95 -4.45
C ARG A 265 7.18 -8.28 -5.79
N THR A 266 7.90 -7.16 -5.77
CA THR A 266 8.32 -6.38 -6.94
C THR A 266 9.59 -6.95 -7.54
N VAL A 267 9.50 -8.12 -8.16
CA VAL A 267 10.67 -8.78 -8.75
C VAL A 267 10.68 -8.62 -10.27
N TYR A 268 11.79 -8.10 -10.81
CA TYR A 268 12.07 -8.05 -12.25
C TYR A 268 12.58 -9.39 -12.81
N ASN A 269 13.12 -10.28 -11.97
CA ASN A 269 13.63 -11.60 -12.34
C ASN A 269 13.13 -12.70 -11.38
N GLN A 270 12.06 -13.42 -11.75
CA GLN A 270 11.38 -14.39 -10.87
C GLN A 270 12.29 -15.51 -10.32
N LYS A 271 13.43 -15.80 -10.97
CA LYS A 271 14.34 -16.88 -10.57
C LYS A 271 15.10 -16.61 -9.26
N GLU A 272 15.08 -15.39 -8.75
CA GLU A 272 15.93 -14.94 -7.63
C GLU A 272 15.15 -14.58 -6.35
N GLY A 273 13.83 -14.76 -6.35
CA GLY A 273 13.00 -14.42 -5.19
C GLY A 273 12.98 -15.51 -4.10
N PRO A 274 12.61 -15.17 -2.85
CA PRO A 274 12.48 -16.15 -1.77
C PRO A 274 11.52 -17.28 -2.14
N THR A 275 11.89 -18.52 -1.83
CA THR A 275 10.96 -19.64 -1.97
C THR A 275 9.74 -19.39 -1.09
N PRO A 276 8.51 -19.55 -1.61
CA PRO A 276 7.30 -19.53 -0.79
C PRO A 276 7.47 -20.44 0.42
N GLY A 277 7.23 -19.92 1.63
CA GLY A 277 7.50 -20.65 2.86
C GLY A 277 7.50 -19.77 4.09
N ASP A 278 8.09 -20.28 5.17
CA ASP A 278 8.24 -19.54 6.43
C ASP A 278 9.39 -18.53 6.32
N TRP A 279 9.06 -17.32 5.86
CA TRP A 279 9.99 -16.20 5.74
C TRP A 279 10.62 -15.84 7.09
N VAL A 280 9.87 -15.94 8.19
CA VAL A 280 10.37 -15.64 9.53
C VAL A 280 11.47 -16.63 9.93
N SER A 281 11.27 -17.92 9.66
CA SER A 281 12.31 -18.93 9.92
C SER A 281 13.55 -18.76 9.04
N GLN A 282 13.38 -18.42 7.75
CA GLN A 282 14.52 -18.15 6.84
C GLN A 282 15.31 -16.92 7.28
N LEU A 283 14.61 -15.84 7.61
CA LEU A 283 15.21 -14.60 8.09
C LEU A 283 15.94 -14.80 9.42
N ARG A 284 15.34 -15.56 10.36
CA ARG A 284 15.98 -15.95 11.62
C ARG A 284 17.27 -16.72 11.37
N LYS A 285 17.27 -17.66 10.42
CA LYS A 285 18.48 -18.40 10.04
C LYS A 285 19.57 -17.45 9.55
N PHE A 286 19.26 -16.52 8.64
CA PHE A 286 20.24 -15.54 8.18
C PHE A 286 20.78 -14.66 9.32
N ALA A 287 19.95 -14.29 10.29
CA ALA A 287 20.40 -13.54 11.46
C ALA A 287 21.35 -14.35 12.36
N VAL A 288 21.04 -15.63 12.63
CA VAL A 288 21.90 -16.54 13.41
C VAL A 288 23.24 -16.77 12.72
N ASP A 289 23.19 -17.00 11.41
CA ASP A 289 24.37 -17.27 10.57
C ASP A 289 25.19 -16.00 10.30
N LYS A 290 24.76 -14.83 10.81
CA LYS A 290 25.35 -13.51 10.55
C LYS A 290 25.52 -13.22 9.05
N ASN A 291 24.55 -13.69 8.27
CA ASN A 291 24.54 -13.58 6.81
C ASN A 291 23.56 -12.50 6.30
N LEU A 292 23.05 -11.64 7.19
CA LEU A 292 22.32 -10.42 6.80
C LEU A 292 23.31 -9.35 6.34
N ARG A 293 22.86 -8.47 5.45
CA ARG A 293 23.65 -7.31 5.02
C ARG A 293 23.63 -6.23 6.10
N PRO A 294 24.68 -5.40 6.21
CA PRO A 294 24.61 -4.18 7.01
C PRO A 294 23.44 -3.31 6.56
N TRP A 295 22.70 -2.72 7.49
CA TRP A 295 21.54 -1.88 7.18
C TRP A 295 21.91 -0.67 6.33
N VAL A 296 23.07 -0.06 6.60
CA VAL A 296 23.60 1.09 5.84
C VAL A 296 23.76 0.76 4.35
N GLU A 297 24.16 -0.46 4.01
CA GLU A 297 24.22 -0.91 2.61
C GLU A 297 22.83 -1.26 2.07
N GLN A 298 22.00 -1.89 2.90
CA GLN A 298 20.68 -2.37 2.48
C GLN A 298 19.73 -1.23 2.09
N VAL A 299 19.73 -0.12 2.85
CA VAL A 299 18.80 1.00 2.60
C VAL A 299 19.12 1.79 1.33
N GLU A 300 20.36 1.75 0.86
CA GLU A 300 20.82 2.46 -0.35
C GLU A 300 20.70 1.61 -1.63
N ARG A 301 20.51 0.30 -1.47
CA ARG A 301 20.59 -0.67 -2.57
C ARG A 301 19.43 -0.53 -3.54
N ASP A 302 19.73 -0.58 -4.84
CA ASP A 302 18.69 -0.54 -5.87
C ASP A 302 17.94 -1.87 -5.93
N ILE A 303 16.61 -1.80 -5.99
CA ILE A 303 15.70 -2.97 -6.03
C ILE A 303 16.02 -3.93 -7.18
N ARG A 304 16.62 -3.45 -8.28
CA ARG A 304 17.02 -4.30 -9.42
C ARG A 304 18.17 -5.24 -9.09
N ASP A 305 18.97 -4.87 -8.10
CA ASP A 305 20.11 -5.67 -7.70
C ASP A 305 19.71 -6.69 -6.62
N TRP A 306 18.52 -6.57 -6.02
CA TRP A 306 18.09 -7.36 -4.86
C TRP A 306 18.00 -8.86 -5.15
N ASP A 307 18.52 -9.65 -4.22
CA ASP A 307 18.37 -11.11 -4.16
C ASP A 307 17.32 -11.52 -3.11
N ALA A 308 17.03 -12.82 -3.00
CA ALA A 308 16.06 -13.34 -2.03
C ALA A 308 16.32 -12.90 -0.58
N ARG A 309 17.58 -12.81 -0.16
CA ARG A 309 17.93 -12.39 1.20
C ARG A 309 17.53 -10.93 1.42
N ASP A 310 17.70 -10.08 0.40
CA ASP A 310 17.41 -8.65 0.51
C ASP A 310 15.93 -8.41 0.82
N TYR A 311 15.02 -9.08 0.11
CA TYR A 311 13.56 -9.05 0.37
C TYR A 311 13.24 -9.53 1.79
N LEU A 312 13.76 -10.69 2.19
CA LEU A 312 13.57 -11.20 3.56
C LEU A 312 14.05 -10.19 4.61
N GLN A 313 15.19 -9.55 4.37
CA GLN A 313 15.78 -8.60 5.29
C GLN A 313 14.93 -7.32 5.41
N ILE A 314 14.46 -6.72 4.32
CA ILE A 314 13.65 -5.49 4.39
C ILE A 314 12.26 -5.75 5.00
N PHE A 315 11.68 -6.92 4.77
CA PHE A 315 10.50 -7.40 5.49
C PHE A 315 10.78 -7.42 7.00
N GLY A 316 11.91 -8.05 7.39
CA GLY A 316 12.37 -8.12 8.77
C GLY A 316 12.57 -6.77 9.44
N MET A 317 13.29 -5.87 8.76
CA MET A 317 13.55 -4.50 9.22
C MET A 317 12.24 -3.76 9.45
N THR A 318 11.33 -3.80 8.48
CA THR A 318 10.05 -3.09 8.57
C THR A 318 9.17 -3.68 9.66
N ALA A 319 9.10 -5.01 9.78
CA ALA A 319 8.37 -5.70 10.83
C ALA A 319 8.90 -5.34 12.22
N PHE A 320 10.23 -5.33 12.41
CA PHE A 320 10.89 -4.93 13.66
C PHE A 320 10.49 -3.51 14.06
N LEU A 321 10.69 -2.54 13.16
CA LEU A 321 10.41 -1.14 13.41
C LEU A 321 8.93 -0.93 13.80
N LEU A 322 8.01 -1.51 13.02
CA LEU A 322 6.58 -1.33 13.24
C LEU A 322 6.04 -2.09 14.46
N GLN A 323 6.49 -3.32 14.72
CA GLN A 323 5.92 -4.14 15.80
C GLN A 323 6.51 -3.80 17.17
N THR A 324 7.79 -3.41 17.25
CA THR A 324 8.41 -3.12 18.55
C THR A 324 8.04 -1.74 19.07
N GLU A 325 7.94 -0.75 18.18
CA GLU A 325 7.72 0.65 18.54
C GLU A 325 6.75 1.34 17.55
N PRO A 326 5.48 0.88 17.44
CA PRO A 326 4.53 1.36 16.43
C PRO A 326 4.34 2.89 16.44
N LYS A 327 4.40 3.52 17.61
CA LYS A 327 4.33 4.98 17.72
C LYS A 327 5.53 5.69 17.07
N LYS A 328 6.75 5.16 17.25
CA LYS A 328 7.96 5.70 16.60
C LYS A 328 7.93 5.45 15.10
N PHE A 329 7.37 4.32 14.65
CA PHE A 329 7.13 4.09 13.23
C PHE A 329 6.21 5.16 12.61
N LEU A 330 5.14 5.57 13.31
CA LEU A 330 4.29 6.67 12.83
C LEU A 330 5.04 8.01 12.78
N VAL A 331 5.89 8.31 13.77
CA VAL A 331 6.76 9.50 13.72
C VAL A 331 7.67 9.45 12.50
N TYR A 332 8.29 8.29 12.21
CA TYR A 332 9.11 8.10 11.01
C TYR A 332 8.34 8.39 9.73
N VAL A 333 7.12 7.85 9.61
CA VAL A 333 6.23 8.08 8.46
C VAL A 333 5.88 9.57 8.28
N ARG A 334 5.70 10.32 9.38
CA ARG A 334 5.47 11.77 9.33
C ARG A 334 6.72 12.55 8.95
N ASN A 335 7.88 12.19 9.48
CA ASN A 335 9.16 12.81 9.11
C ASN A 335 9.44 12.64 7.60
N LEU A 336 9.13 11.47 7.05
CA LEU A 336 9.22 11.25 5.59
C LEU A 336 8.27 12.17 4.81
N ARG A 337 7.06 12.43 5.34
CA ARG A 337 6.08 13.33 4.69
C ARG A 337 6.62 14.75 4.53
N THR A 338 7.43 15.25 5.46
CA THR A 338 7.95 16.64 5.46
C THR A 338 9.27 16.85 4.71
N ALA A 339 9.74 15.85 3.96
CA ALA A 339 10.96 15.88 3.13
C ALA A 339 12.27 15.64 3.88
N ALA A 340 12.23 15.12 5.10
CA ALA A 340 13.46 14.68 5.74
C ALA A 340 14.12 13.57 4.90
N ASP A 341 15.44 13.57 4.86
CA ASP A 341 16.21 12.45 4.32
C ASP A 341 15.78 11.15 5.02
N PRO A 342 15.54 10.03 4.31
CA PRO A 342 14.99 8.83 4.93
C PRO A 342 15.81 8.24 6.08
N THR A 343 17.13 8.43 6.08
CA THR A 343 18.00 7.99 7.18
C THR A 343 17.84 8.92 8.36
N THR A 344 17.97 10.23 8.16
CA THR A 344 17.75 11.24 9.21
C THR A 344 16.36 11.08 9.85
N ALA A 345 15.33 10.93 9.04
CA ALA A 345 13.96 10.73 9.49
C ALA A 345 13.79 9.49 10.39
N LEU A 346 14.47 8.39 10.07
CA LEU A 346 14.46 7.16 10.86
C LEU A 346 15.19 7.35 12.18
N GLU A 347 16.39 7.93 12.13
CA GLU A 347 17.22 8.12 13.32
C GLU A 347 16.59 9.11 14.32
N GLU A 348 16.00 10.19 13.83
CA GLU A 348 15.23 11.13 14.64
C GLU A 348 14.00 10.48 15.29
N ALA A 349 13.25 9.67 14.53
CA ALA A 349 12.06 9.01 15.05
C ALA A 349 12.37 7.96 16.13
N TYR A 350 13.51 7.28 16.01
CA TYR A 350 13.90 6.22 16.95
C TYR A 350 14.88 6.67 18.04
N GLY A 351 15.48 7.85 17.89
CA GLY A 351 16.53 8.37 18.78
C GLY A 351 17.80 7.52 18.75
N LYS A 352 18.06 6.80 17.65
CA LYS A 352 19.18 5.86 17.50
C LYS A 352 19.67 5.88 16.07
N SER A 353 20.97 5.75 15.88
CA SER A 353 21.54 5.57 14.55
C SER A 353 21.13 4.23 13.93
N ILE A 354 21.17 4.13 12.60
CA ILE A 354 20.95 2.86 11.87
C ILE A 354 21.86 1.75 12.41
N ALA A 355 23.13 2.07 12.68
CA ALA A 355 24.11 1.14 13.23
C ALA A 355 23.73 0.58 14.61
N ASN A 356 22.94 1.32 15.40
CA ASN A 356 22.45 0.89 16.71
C ASN A 356 21.11 0.12 16.60
N LEU A 357 20.29 0.41 15.59
CA LEU A 357 19.03 -0.31 15.33
C LEU A 357 19.27 -1.73 14.77
N GLU A 358 20.27 -1.89 13.91
CA GLU A 358 20.62 -3.17 13.29
C GLU A 358 20.82 -4.32 14.30
N PRO A 359 21.70 -4.20 15.32
CA PRO A 359 21.90 -5.27 16.29
C PRO A 359 20.66 -5.54 17.15
N GLU A 360 19.77 -4.55 17.34
CA GLU A 360 18.48 -4.75 18.02
C GLU A 360 17.53 -5.59 17.18
N CYS A 361 17.40 -5.28 15.89
CA CYS A 361 16.64 -6.08 14.95
C CYS A 361 17.17 -7.52 14.88
N ASN A 362 18.49 -7.71 14.75
CA ASN A 362 19.08 -9.04 14.70
C ASN A 362 18.74 -9.87 15.96
N ARG A 363 18.79 -9.26 17.15
CA ARG A 363 18.37 -9.94 18.39
C ARG A 363 16.87 -10.26 18.39
N TRP A 364 16.03 -9.36 17.91
CA TRP A 364 14.58 -9.57 17.79
C TRP A 364 14.26 -10.73 16.82
N LEU A 365 14.93 -10.79 15.68
CA LEU A 365 14.81 -11.87 14.71
C LEU A 365 15.25 -13.22 15.28
N ILE A 366 16.39 -13.27 15.99
CA ILE A 366 16.89 -14.49 16.64
C ILE A 366 15.91 -15.02 17.69
N ARG A 367 15.15 -14.14 18.35
CA ARG A 367 14.10 -14.47 19.34
C ARG A 367 12.77 -14.88 18.69
N GLY A 368 12.69 -14.90 17.36
CA GLY A 368 11.51 -15.34 16.62
C GLY A 368 10.47 -14.24 16.38
N GLY A 369 10.90 -12.97 16.41
CA GLY A 369 10.04 -11.85 16.05
C GLY A 369 8.90 -11.59 17.04
N LYS A 370 9.15 -11.84 18.34
CA LYS A 370 8.19 -11.67 19.43
C LYS A 370 8.73 -10.74 20.50
#